data_AF-A0A3M1CRX5-F1
#
_entry.id   AF-A0A3M1CRX5-F1
#
_cell.length_a   1.000
_cell.length_b   1.000
_cell.length_c   1.000
_cell.angle_alpha   90.00
_cell.angle_beta   90.00
_cell.angle_gamma   90.00
#
_symmetry.space_group_name_H-M   'P 1'
#
loop_
_entity.id
_entity.type
_entity.pdbx_description
1 polymer ?
#
loop_
_entity_poly.entity_id
_entity_poly.type
_entity_poly.pdbx_seq_one_letter_code
_entity_poly.pdbx_strand_id
1 'polypeptide(L)'
;MFVDDLESMAIHPVVQNGEVVVSEGRLVDPVEGGFHDLPEALGHFRLPPLTVEDLRIPARPGRRIRVIRVQERSLLTDEEWIEPRVLGELAVADPDRDIAPY
;
A
#
# COMPACT_ATOMS: atom_id res chain seq x y z
N MET A 1 -10.66 12.73 -29.94
CA MET A 1 -10.84 13.72 -28.86
C MET A 1 -10.55 15.08 -29.44
N PHE A 2 -11.39 16.06 -29.14
CA PHE A 2 -11.21 17.44 -29.58
C PHE A 2 -11.01 18.34 -28.35
N VAL A 3 -10.13 19.33 -28.48
CA VAL A 3 -9.86 20.34 -27.46
C VAL A 3 -9.99 21.73 -28.06
N ASP A 4 -10.26 22.73 -27.23
CA ASP A 4 -10.35 24.14 -27.63
C ASP A 4 -8.98 24.71 -28.03
N ASP A 5 -7.96 24.47 -27.22
CA ASP A 5 -6.58 24.91 -27.43
C ASP A 5 -5.57 23.94 -26.76
N LEU A 6 -4.28 24.16 -27.00
CA LEU A 6 -3.20 23.29 -26.50
C LEU A 6 -2.59 23.73 -25.16
N GLU A 7 -3.05 24.85 -24.60
CA GLU A 7 -2.62 25.39 -23.32
C GLU A 7 -3.60 24.98 -22.20
N SER A 8 -4.90 25.22 -22.39
CA SER A 8 -5.98 24.88 -21.45
C SER A 8 -6.44 23.43 -21.60
N MET A 9 -6.39 22.90 -22.83
CA MET A 9 -6.83 21.55 -23.20
C MET A 9 -8.27 21.22 -22.74
N ALA A 10 -9.21 22.16 -22.84
CA ALA A 10 -10.60 21.89 -22.46
C ALA A 10 -11.24 20.88 -23.42
N ILE A 11 -11.71 19.76 -22.87
CA ILE A 11 -12.18 18.60 -23.64
C ILE A 11 -13.61 18.85 -24.17
N HIS A 12 -13.78 18.77 -25.50
CA HIS A 12 -15.08 18.81 -26.19
C HIS A 12 -15.57 17.37 -26.48
N PRO A 13 -16.13 16.98 -27.66
CA PRO A 13 -16.56 15.61 -27.80
C PRO A 13 -15.37 14.65 -27.84
N VAL A 14 -15.52 13.51 -27.19
CA VAL A 14 -14.62 12.36 -27.35
C VAL A 14 -15.31 11.39 -28.27
N VAL A 15 -14.62 11.01 -29.35
CA VAL A 15 -15.09 10.00 -30.30
C VAL A 15 -14.24 8.74 -30.12
N GLN A 16 -14.91 7.60 -29.93
CA GLN A 16 -14.31 6.28 -29.84
C GLN A 16 -15.11 5.33 -30.71
N ASN A 17 -14.43 4.50 -31.52
CA ASN A 17 -15.07 3.55 -32.45
C ASN A 17 -16.12 4.19 -33.40
N GLY A 18 -15.95 5.46 -33.74
CA GLY A 18 -16.89 6.20 -34.60
C GLY A 18 -18.10 6.81 -33.87
N GLU A 19 -18.20 6.63 -32.57
CA GLU A 19 -19.31 7.10 -31.73
C GLU A 19 -18.85 8.19 -30.77
N VAL A 20 -19.71 9.19 -30.51
CA VAL A 20 -19.45 10.24 -29.53
C VAL A 20 -19.75 9.68 -28.14
N VAL A 21 -18.71 9.49 -27.33
CA VAL A 21 -18.80 8.88 -25.98
C VAL A 21 -18.80 9.91 -24.85
N VAL A 22 -18.33 11.13 -25.11
CA VAL A 22 -18.39 12.27 -24.17
C VAL A 22 -18.88 13.49 -24.93
N SER A 23 -19.78 14.26 -24.32
CA SER A 23 -20.26 15.56 -24.82
C SER A 23 -20.48 16.52 -23.66
N GLU A 24 -20.11 17.80 -23.83
CA GLU A 24 -20.22 18.84 -22.79
C GLU A 24 -19.63 18.41 -21.43
N GLY A 25 -18.49 17.69 -21.46
CA GLY A 25 -17.82 17.20 -20.26
C GLY A 25 -18.53 16.06 -19.53
N ARG A 26 -19.57 15.46 -20.13
CA ARG A 26 -20.33 14.34 -19.57
C ARG A 26 -20.27 13.14 -20.49
N LEU A 27 -20.24 11.94 -19.90
CA LEU A 27 -20.43 10.70 -20.66
C LEU A 27 -21.80 10.72 -21.33
N VAL A 28 -21.84 10.35 -22.61
CA VAL A 28 -23.07 10.26 -23.40
C VAL A 28 -23.89 9.05 -22.95
N ASP A 29 -23.21 7.95 -22.63
CA ASP A 29 -23.80 6.71 -22.12
C ASP A 29 -23.14 6.28 -20.80
N PRO A 30 -23.87 5.58 -19.90
CA PRO A 30 -23.30 5.04 -18.69
C PRO A 30 -22.20 4.01 -19.00
N VAL A 31 -21.09 4.08 -18.28
CA VAL A 31 -20.04 3.05 -18.35
C VAL A 31 -20.45 1.90 -17.43
N GLU A 32 -20.83 0.78 -18.04
CA GLU A 32 -21.09 -0.44 -17.31
C GLU A 32 -19.81 -1.27 -17.18
N GLY A 33 -19.60 -1.86 -16.00
CA GLY A 33 -18.52 -2.83 -15.82
C GLY A 33 -18.83 -4.11 -16.59
N GLY A 34 -17.87 -4.62 -17.36
CA GLY A 34 -18.03 -5.88 -18.10
C GLY A 34 -18.05 -7.16 -17.23
N PHE A 35 -17.91 -7.01 -15.92
CA PHE A 35 -18.00 -8.10 -14.95
C PHE A 35 -19.35 -8.04 -14.26
N HIS A 36 -20.26 -8.92 -14.67
CA HIS A 36 -21.57 -9.08 -14.03
C HIS A 36 -21.50 -10.00 -12.80
N ASP A 37 -20.49 -10.87 -12.75
CA ASP A 37 -20.23 -11.78 -11.63
C ASP A 37 -19.21 -11.15 -10.67
N LEU A 38 -19.65 -10.10 -9.95
CA LEU A 38 -18.88 -9.59 -8.83
C LEU A 38 -18.80 -10.68 -7.75
N PRO A 39 -17.61 -11.00 -7.23
CA PRO A 39 -17.52 -11.95 -6.12
C PRO A 39 -18.29 -11.40 -4.91
N GLU A 40 -19.02 -12.26 -4.19
CA GLU A 40 -19.80 -11.89 -3.00
C GLU A 40 -18.97 -11.16 -1.94
N ALA A 41 -17.65 -11.39 -1.93
CA ALA A 41 -16.69 -10.62 -1.16
C ALA A 41 -15.40 -10.37 -1.96
N LEU A 42 -14.89 -9.14 -1.91
CA LEU A 42 -13.54 -8.82 -2.33
C LEU A 42 -12.57 -9.08 -1.17
N GLY A 43 -11.57 -9.92 -1.40
CA GLY A 43 -10.47 -10.16 -0.46
C GLY A 43 -10.78 -11.18 0.64
N HIS A 44 -10.45 -12.44 0.40
CA HIS A 44 -10.43 -13.46 1.46
C HIS A 44 -9.08 -13.45 2.18
N PHE A 45 -9.07 -13.09 3.46
CA PHE A 45 -7.90 -13.25 4.32
C PHE A 45 -7.96 -14.64 4.97
N ARG A 46 -7.13 -15.58 4.49
CA ARG A 46 -7.05 -16.94 5.03
C ARG A 46 -5.77 -17.09 5.83
N LEU A 47 -5.88 -16.91 7.14
CA LEU A 47 -4.80 -17.12 8.08
C LEU A 47 -5.35 -17.86 9.30
N PRO A 48 -4.62 -18.83 9.88
CA PRO A 48 -4.94 -19.32 11.23
C PRO A 48 -4.92 -18.16 12.25
N PRO A 49 -5.54 -18.33 13.43
CA PRO A 49 -5.47 -17.33 14.49
C PRO A 49 -4.02 -17.00 14.83
N LEU A 50 -3.66 -15.72 14.82
CA LEU A 50 -2.35 -15.24 15.27
C LEU A 50 -2.28 -15.24 16.79
N THR A 51 -1.17 -15.75 17.32
CA THR A 51 -0.81 -15.71 18.73
C THR A 51 0.36 -14.74 18.96
N VAL A 52 0.61 -14.37 20.22
CA VAL A 52 1.77 -13.53 20.56
C VAL A 52 3.08 -14.28 20.26
N GLU A 53 3.06 -15.60 20.41
CA GLU A 53 4.16 -16.50 20.11
C GLU A 53 4.61 -16.41 18.64
N ASP A 54 3.67 -16.23 17.71
CA ASP A 54 3.95 -16.11 16.27
C ASP A 54 4.72 -14.83 15.90
N LEU A 55 4.71 -13.82 16.79
CA LEU A 55 5.36 -12.53 16.57
C LEU A 55 6.71 -12.39 17.31
N ARG A 56 7.16 -13.45 18.01
CA ARG A 56 8.40 -13.42 18.79
C ARG A 56 9.62 -13.43 17.89
N ILE A 57 10.60 -12.60 18.23
CA ILE A 57 11.89 -12.55 17.55
C ILE A 57 12.97 -13.10 18.50
N PRO A 58 13.58 -14.26 18.19
CA PRO A 58 14.67 -14.81 18.99
C PRO A 58 15.90 -13.89 18.97
N ALA A 59 16.49 -13.66 20.13
CA ALA A 59 17.71 -12.85 20.28
C ALA A 59 18.55 -13.34 21.46
N ARG A 60 19.87 -13.04 21.42
CA ARG A 60 20.78 -13.34 22.52
C ARG A 60 21.28 -12.02 23.14
N PRO A 61 21.35 -11.91 24.48
CA PRO A 61 21.92 -10.73 25.13
C PRO A 61 23.34 -10.44 24.62
N GLY A 62 23.66 -9.15 24.42
CA GLY A 62 24.99 -8.72 23.97
C GLY A 62 25.35 -9.06 22.52
N ARG A 63 24.40 -9.58 21.72
CA ARG A 63 24.60 -9.82 20.29
C ARG A 63 23.85 -8.81 19.45
N ARG A 64 24.54 -8.26 18.46
CA ARG A 64 23.93 -7.47 17.40
C ARG A 64 23.17 -8.36 16.43
N ILE A 65 22.04 -7.85 15.96
CA ILE A 65 21.23 -8.44 14.90
C ILE A 65 21.21 -7.50 13.70
N ARG A 66 21.17 -8.07 12.49
CA ARG A 66 20.99 -7.31 11.26
C ARG A 66 19.50 -7.12 11.02
N VAL A 67 19.08 -5.87 10.84
CA VAL A 67 17.69 -5.48 10.63
C VAL A 67 17.55 -4.74 9.30
N ILE A 68 16.35 -4.80 8.74
CA ILE A 68 15.94 -3.98 7.61
C ILE A 68 15.21 -2.78 8.20
N ARG A 69 15.78 -1.59 8.08
CA ARG A 69 15.18 -0.36 8.56
C ARG A 69 14.25 0.21 7.50
N VAL A 70 13.00 0.44 7.87
CA VAL A 70 12.03 1.15 7.03
C VAL A 70 12.32 2.65 7.11
N GLN A 71 12.37 3.32 5.95
CA GLN A 71 12.43 4.79 5.91
C GLN A 71 11.00 5.35 5.88
N GLU A 72 10.71 6.30 6.76
CA GLU A 72 9.40 6.94 6.80
C GLU A 72 9.04 7.55 5.44
N ARG A 73 7.80 7.31 5.01
CA ARG A 73 7.23 7.84 3.76
C ARG A 73 8.06 7.50 2.51
N SER A 74 8.75 6.37 2.53
CA SER A 74 9.62 5.91 1.45
C SER A 74 9.41 4.42 1.18
N LEU A 75 9.66 4.02 -0.05
CA LEU A 75 9.75 2.60 -0.45
C LEU A 75 11.17 2.05 -0.27
N LEU A 76 12.13 2.90 0.07
CA LEU A 76 13.53 2.51 0.30
C LEU A 76 13.70 1.97 1.71
N THR A 77 14.66 1.06 1.84
CA THR A 77 15.03 0.43 3.11
C THR A 77 16.54 0.43 3.28
N ASP A 78 17.01 0.50 4.51
CA ASP A 78 18.43 0.38 4.84
C ASP A 78 18.74 -0.95 5.54
N GLU A 79 19.99 -1.37 5.45
CA GLU A 79 20.55 -2.40 6.32
C GLU A 79 21.17 -1.73 7.55
N GLU A 80 20.82 -2.21 8.74
CA GLU A 80 21.40 -1.74 9.99
C GLU A 80 21.77 -2.91 10.91
N TRP A 81 22.81 -2.74 11.71
CA TRP A 81 23.14 -3.67 12.79
C TRP A 81 22.78 -3.02 14.12
N ILE A 82 21.88 -3.60 14.89
CA ILE A 82 21.47 -3.04 16.19
C ILE A 82 21.72 -4.03 17.31
N GLU A 83 21.98 -3.53 18.52
CA GLU A 83 21.85 -4.33 19.73
C GLU A 83 20.41 -4.19 20.25
N PRO A 84 19.60 -5.27 20.20
CA PRO A 84 18.22 -5.20 20.63
C PRO A 84 18.13 -5.20 22.16
N ARG A 85 17.06 -4.64 22.70
CA ARG A 85 16.69 -4.91 24.09
C ARG A 85 16.23 -6.36 24.17
N VAL A 86 16.84 -7.16 25.04
CA VAL A 86 16.55 -8.60 25.17
C VAL A 86 15.98 -8.90 26.55
N LEU A 87 14.88 -9.66 26.59
CA LEU A 87 14.33 -10.26 27.80
C LEU A 87 14.34 -11.78 27.65
N GLY A 88 15.18 -12.46 28.41
CA GLY A 88 15.44 -13.89 28.22
C GLY A 88 16.16 -14.14 26.88
N GLU A 89 15.50 -14.84 25.96
CA GLU A 89 16.00 -15.13 24.61
C GLU A 89 15.19 -14.44 23.50
N LEU A 90 14.46 -13.38 23.87
CA LEU A 90 13.56 -12.67 22.96
C LEU A 90 13.94 -11.20 22.86
N ALA A 91 13.97 -10.67 21.63
CA ALA A 91 13.98 -9.24 21.43
C ALA A 91 12.63 -8.64 21.86
N VAL A 92 12.68 -7.56 22.61
CA VAL A 92 11.51 -6.81 23.06
C VAL A 92 11.62 -5.36 22.61
N ALA A 93 10.46 -4.70 22.46
CA ALA A 93 10.43 -3.28 22.14
C ALA A 93 11.17 -2.46 23.21
N ASP A 94 11.94 -1.49 22.75
CA ASP A 94 12.60 -0.50 23.56
C ASP A 94 11.81 0.82 23.49
N PRO A 95 11.03 1.19 24.53
CA PRO A 95 10.18 2.37 24.48
C PRO A 95 10.94 3.67 24.27
N ASP A 96 12.24 3.74 24.53
CA ASP A 96 13.01 4.98 24.30
C ASP A 96 13.45 5.14 22.84
N ARG A 97 13.41 4.05 22.04
CA ARG A 97 13.91 3.99 20.66
C ARG A 97 12.83 3.64 19.63
N ASP A 98 11.94 2.70 19.97
CA ASP A 98 11.05 2.02 19.04
C ASP A 98 9.65 2.68 18.95
N ILE A 99 9.48 3.89 19.49
CA ILE A 99 8.22 4.64 19.35
C ILE A 99 8.05 5.09 17.89
N ALA A 100 7.00 4.62 17.24
CA ALA A 100 6.57 5.20 15.97
C ALA A 100 6.00 6.62 16.24
N PRO A 101 6.53 7.70 15.63
CA PRO A 101 5.84 8.97 15.65
C PRO A 101 4.51 8.81 14.91
N TYR A 102 3.42 9.27 15.53
CA TYR A 102 2.07 9.25 14.98
C TYR A 102 1.94 10.11 13.71
#